data_AF-A0A532TVU3-F1
#
_entry.id   AF-A0A532TVU3-F1
#
_cell.length_a   1.000
_cell.length_b   1.000
_cell.length_c   1.000
_cell.angle_alpha   90.00
_cell.angle_beta   90.00
_cell.angle_gamma   90.00
#
_symmetry.space_group_name_H-M   'P 1'
#
loop_
_entity.id
_entity.type
_entity.pdbx_description
1 polymer ?
#
loop_
_entity_poly.entity_id
_entity_poly.type
_entity_poly.pdbx_seq_one_letter_code
_entity_poly.pdbx_strand_id
1 'polypeptide(L)' 'MTISEEKKAKILELYNKGVSKKDIARLEGISYPSIRNILKEGDTEQIQERKKKIVEEKLIEIFRYEGYPEESI' A
#
# COMPACT_ATOMS: atom_id res chain seq x y z
N MET A 1 -19.29 11.14 -3.47
CA MET A 1 -19.41 9.71 -3.14
C MET A 1 -18.05 9.24 -2.67
N THR A 2 -17.95 8.83 -1.40
CA THR A 2 -16.73 8.26 -0.85
C THR A 2 -16.74 6.76 -1.13
N ILE A 3 -15.68 6.24 -1.77
CA ILE A 3 -15.51 4.79 -2.01
C ILE A 3 -15.07 4.15 -0.69
N SER A 4 -15.68 3.02 -0.31
CA SER A 4 -15.32 2.29 0.91
C SER A 4 -13.94 1.64 0.79
N GLU A 5 -13.26 1.47 1.93
CA GLU A 5 -11.93 0.85 1.99
C GLU A 5 -11.93 -0.59 1.44
N GLU A 6 -12.98 -1.38 1.70
CA GLU A 6 -13.13 -2.72 1.12
C GLU A 6 -13.11 -2.69 -0.42
N LYS A 7 -13.75 -1.67 -1.00
CA LYS A 7 -13.83 -1.53 -2.45
C LYS A 7 -12.49 -1.07 -3.04
N LYS A 8 -11.74 -0.23 -2.32
CA LYS A 8 -10.36 0.13 -2.69
C LYS A 8 -9.43 -1.09 -2.65
N ALA A 9 -9.50 -1.90 -1.60
CA ALA A 9 -8.70 -3.12 -1.47
C ALA A 9 -8.93 -4.08 -2.64
N LYS A 10 -10.20 -4.29 -3.02
CA LYS A 10 -10.56 -5.11 -4.19
C LYS A 10 -10.00 -4.56 -5.51
N ILE A 11 -10.03 -3.24 -5.71
CA ILE A 11 -9.47 -2.56 -6.89
C ILE A 11 -7.96 -2.75 -6.97
N LEU A 12 -7.25 -2.61 -5.85
CA LEU A 12 -5.80 -2.83 -5.76
C LEU A 12 -5.45 -4.31 -6.03
N GLU A 13 -6.22 -5.25 -5.49
CA GLU A 13 -6.01 -6.67 -5.74
C GLU A 13 -6.15 -7.03 -7.24
N LEU A 14 -7.21 -6.55 -7.89
CA LEU A 14 -7.43 -6.76 -9.33
C LEU A 14 -6.29 -6.16 -10.17
N TYR A 15 -5.83 -4.96 -9.80
CA TYR A 15 -4.72 -4.31 -10.48
C TYR A 15 -3.40 -5.08 -10.32
N ASN A 16 -3.11 -5.56 -9.11
CA ASN A 16 -1.95 -6.40 -8.82
C ASN A 16 -1.99 -7.75 -9.56
N LYS A 17 -3.19 -8.27 -9.84
CA LYS A 17 -3.41 -9.45 -10.70
C LYS A 17 -3.26 -9.16 -12.20
N GLY A 18 -2.94 -7.92 -12.59
CA GLY A 18 -2.73 -7.51 -13.98
C GLY A 18 -4.00 -7.12 -14.73
N VAL A 19 -5.15 -7.00 -14.06
CA VAL A 19 -6.39 -6.57 -14.70
C VAL A 19 -6.27 -5.11 -15.11
N SER A 20 -6.72 -4.78 -16.33
CA SER A 20 -6.60 -3.43 -16.86
C SER A 20 -7.49 -2.44 -16.10
N LYS A 21 -7.05 -1.18 -15.98
CA LYS A 21 -7.82 -0.11 -15.33
C LYS A 21 -9.21 0.09 -15.96
N LYS A 22 -9.35 -0.16 -17.27
CA LYS A 22 -10.64 -0.10 -17.98
C LYS A 22 -11.57 -1.24 -17.55
N ASP A 23 -11.03 -2.44 -17.43
CA ASP A 23 -11.83 -3.60 -17.01
C ASP A 23 -12.23 -3.48 -15.55
N ILE A 24 -11.33 -3.01 -14.68
CA ILE A 24 -11.64 -2.74 -13.26
C ILE A 24 -12.76 -1.69 -13.15
N ALA A 25 -12.67 -0.60 -13.93
CA ALA A 25 -13.71 0.43 -13.97
C ALA A 25 -15.08 -0.15 -14.36
N ARG A 26 -15.10 -1.03 -15.37
CA ARG A 26 -16.33 -1.70 -15.84
C ARG A 26 -16.88 -2.69 -14.81
N LEU A 27 -16.02 -3.51 -14.21
CA LEU A 27 -16.39 -4.55 -13.25
C LEU A 27 -16.94 -3.94 -11.94
N GLU A 28 -16.32 -2.87 -11.46
CA GLU A 28 -16.68 -2.26 -10.18
C GLU A 28 -17.71 -1.12 -10.31
N GLY A 29 -18.06 -0.74 -11.55
CA GLY A 29 -18.98 0.37 -11.85
C GLY A 29 -18.42 1.73 -11.43
N ILE A 30 -17.11 1.90 -11.49
CA ILE A 30 -16.39 3.09 -11.02
C ILE A 30 -15.80 3.84 -12.20
N SER A 31 -15.82 5.18 -12.13
CA SER A 31 -15.23 6.01 -13.16
C SER A 31 -13.72 5.77 -13.29
N TYR A 32 -13.20 5.79 -14.51
CA TYR A 32 -11.76 5.64 -14.76
C TYR A 32 -10.88 6.64 -13.97
N PRO A 33 -11.26 7.94 -13.84
CA PRO A 33 -10.55 8.88 -12.96
C PRO A 33 -10.48 8.42 -11.50
N SER A 34 -11.58 7.87 -10.97
CA SER A 34 -11.61 7.36 -9.60
C SER A 34 -10.69 6.15 -9.43
N ILE A 35 -10.68 5.19 -10.37
CA ILE A 35 -9.72 4.07 -10.37
C ILE A 35 -8.28 4.60 -10.37
N ARG A 36 -7.96 5.58 -11.22
CA ARG A 36 -6.62 6.17 -11.27
C ARG A 36 -6.19 6.77 -9.93
N ASN A 37 -7.10 7.47 -9.24
CA ASN A 37 -6.80 8.07 -7.94
C ASN A 37 -6.59 7.00 -6.86
N ILE A 38 -7.44 5.98 -6.80
CA ILE A 38 -7.33 4.87 -5.83
C ILE A 38 -6.00 4.14 -6.00
N LEU A 39 -5.60 3.83 -7.23
CA LEU A 39 -4.31 3.17 -7.48
C LEU A 39 -3.12 4.03 -7.10
N LYS A 40 -3.21 5.36 -7.32
CA LYS A 40 -2.15 6.29 -6.90
C LYS A 40 -2.02 6.37 -5.38
N GLU A 41 -3.15 6.38 -4.66
CA GLU A 41 -3.18 6.34 -3.19
C GLU A 41 -2.57 5.03 -2.68
N GLY A 42 -3.03 3.88 -3.18
CA GLY A 42 -2.54 2.57 -2.75
C GLY A 42 -1.07 2.28 -3.09
N ASP A 43 -0.54 2.80 -4.20
CA ASP A 43 0.91 2.75 -4.46
C ASP A 43 1.69 3.58 -3.44
N THR A 44 1.15 4.74 -3.05
CA THR A 44 1.79 5.63 -2.08
C THR A 44 1.78 5.01 -0.67
N GLU A 45 0.69 4.33 -0.29
CA GLU A 45 0.60 3.58 0.96
C GLU A 45 1.57 2.39 0.97
N GLN A 46 1.61 1.58 -0.09
CA GLN A 46 2.57 0.48 -0.20
C GLN A 46 4.03 0.95 -0.14
N ILE A 47 4.35 2.10 -0.75
CA ILE A 47 5.70 2.69 -0.70
C ILE A 47 6.02 3.15 0.73
N GLN A 48 5.06 3.75 1.44
CA GLN A 48 5.26 4.19 2.82
C GLN A 48 5.47 3.00 3.76
N GLU A 49 4.68 1.93 3.61
CA GLU A 49 4.80 0.71 4.42
C GLU A 49 6.18 0.06 4.23
N ARG A 50 6.63 -0.08 2.97
CA ARG A 50 7.97 -0.60 2.65
C ARG A 50 9.07 0.26 3.24
N LYS A 51 8.96 1.58 3.15
CA LYS A 51 9.94 2.50 3.75
C LYS A 51 9.98 2.37 5.28
N LYS A 52 8.82 2.26 5.94
CA LYS A 52 8.73 2.08 7.38
C LYS A 52 9.45 0.82 7.83
N LYS A 53 9.21 -0.31 7.13
CA LYS A 53 9.87 -1.58 7.42
C LYS A 53 11.39 -1.49 7.29
N ILE A 54 11.89 -0.86 6.22
CA ILE A 54 13.34 -0.66 6.03
C ILE A 54 13.94 0.19 7.17
N VAL A 55 13.24 1.23 7.61
CA VAL A 55 13.69 2.08 8.73
C VAL A 55 13.72 1.28 10.03
N GLU A 56 12.69 0.47 10.29
CA GLU A 56 12.59 -0.39 11.47
C GLU A 56 13.70 -1.45 11.50
N GLU A 57 13.94 -2.14 10.38
CA GLU A 57 15.04 -3.10 10.24
C GLU A 57 16.41 -2.44 10.48
N LYS A 58 16.60 -1.21 9.96
CA LYS A 58 17.83 -0.46 10.15
C LYS A 58 18.01 0.02 11.59
N LEU A 59 16.94 0.39 12.28
CA LEU A 59 16.98 0.73 13.70
C LEU A 59 17.42 -0.49 14.52
N ILE A 60 16.80 -1.65 14.30
CA ILE A 60 17.17 -2.91 14.97
C ILE A 60 18.66 -3.21 14.79
N GLU A 61 19.18 -3.05 13.57
CA GLU A 61 20.61 -3.24 13.27
C GLU A 61 21.51 -2.29 14.09
N ILE A 62 21.15 -1.01 14.17
CA ILE A 62 21.89 -0.01 14.95
C ILE A 62 21.86 -0.34 16.45
N PHE A 63 20.68 -0.63 17.01
CA PHE A 63 20.54 -0.95 18.44
C PHE A 63 21.34 -2.20 18.82
N ARG A 64 21.37 -3.22 17.94
CA ARG A 64 22.20 -4.42 18.13
C ARG A 64 23.69 -4.11 18.14
N TYR A 65 24.16 -3.26 17.22
CA TYR A 65 25.58 -2.89 17.13
C TYR A 65 26.05 -2.11 18.36
N GLU A 66 25.21 -1.21 18.87
CA GLU A 66 25.51 -0.37 20.04
C GLU A 66 25.31 -1.12 21.40
N GLY A 67 24.85 -2.37 21.37
CA GLY A 67 24.74 -3.22 22.57
C GLY A 67 23.51 -2.93 23.45
N TYR A 68 22.48 -2.29 22.90
CA TYR A 68 21.22 -2.06 23.61
C TYR A 68 20.35 -3.32 23.64
N PRO A 69 19.64 -3.59 24.75
CA PRO A 69 18.70 -4.71 24.82
C PRO A 69 17.51 -4.47 23.89
N GLU A 70 17.06 -5.52 23.20
CA GLU A 70 15.96 -5.49 22.21
C GLU A 70 14.64 -4.93 22.78
N GLU A 71 14.47 -4.94 24.11
CA GLU A 71 13.33 -4.36 24.85
C GLU A 71 13.27 -2.81 24.78
N SER A 72 14.28 -2.15 24.21
CA SER A 72 14.37 -0.69 24.10
C SER A 72 13.80 -0.12 22.79
N ILE A 73 13.27 -0.98 21.91
CA ILE A 73 12.75 -0.64 20.56
C ILE A 73 11.23 -0.44 20.60
#